data_AF-A0A372YPS7-F1
#
_entry.id   AF-A0A372YPS7-F1
#
_cell.length_a   1.000
_cell.length_b   1.000
_cell.length_c   1.000
_cell.angle_alpha   90.00
_cell.angle_beta   90.00
_cell.angle_gamma   90.00
#
_symmetry.space_group_name_H-M   'P 1'
#
loop_
_entity.id
_entity.type
_entity.pdbx_description
1 polymer ?
#
loop_
_entity_poly.entity_id
_entity_poly.type
_entity_poly.pdbx_seq_one_letter_code
_entity_poly.pdbx_strand_id
1 'polypeptide(L)' 'MKNAIRLSEEISKNVTTRKFVTTKIEYFCESEDDTKTLTDNITRVLTKNLGDTNLAKITYEYYPSEKKVEVEIIEHM' A
#
# COMPACT_ATOMS: atom_id res chain seq x y z
N MET A 1 -17.33 9.40 17.41
CA MET A 1 -16.17 9.12 16.55
C MET A 1 -15.13 10.19 16.80
N LYS A 2 -13.95 9.85 17.33
CA LYS A 2 -12.85 10.83 17.49
C LYS A 2 -12.33 11.18 16.09
N ASN A 3 -12.26 12.47 15.75
CA ASN A 3 -11.58 12.91 14.54
C ASN A 3 -10.12 12.44 14.63
N ALA A 4 -9.78 11.41 13.88
CA ALA A 4 -8.39 10.98 13.78
C ALA A 4 -7.61 12.12 13.14
N ILE A 5 -6.69 12.71 13.90
CA ILE A 5 -5.80 13.75 13.40
C ILE A 5 -4.95 13.11 12.30
N ARG A 6 -5.08 13.60 11.07
CA ARG A 6 -4.19 13.21 9.97
C ARG A 6 -2.87 13.94 10.15
N LEU A 7 -1.94 13.33 10.88
CA LEU A 7 -0.64 13.92 11.22
C LEU A 7 0.09 14.52 10.00
N SER A 8 -0.01 13.88 8.83
CA SER A 8 0.61 14.39 7.61
C SER A 8 0.08 15.76 7.17
N GLU A 9 -1.21 16.06 7.41
CA GLU A 9 -1.83 17.33 7.04
C GLU A 9 -1.38 18.46 7.96
N GLU A 10 -1.22 18.18 9.27
CA GLU A 10 -0.70 19.14 10.23
C GLU A 10 0.80 19.42 10.01
N ILE A 11 1.59 18.43 9.57
CA ILE A 11 3.02 18.61 9.27
C ILE A 11 3.24 19.57 8.09
N SER A 12 2.42 19.47 7.04
CA SER A 12 2.55 20.33 5.84
C SER A 12 1.86 21.70 5.98
N LYS A 13 1.28 22.00 7.14
CA LYS A 13 0.44 23.17 7.32
C LYS A 13 1.24 24.46 7.10
N ASN A 14 0.64 25.40 6.36
CA ASN A 14 1.20 26.71 6.03
C ASN A 14 2.48 26.68 5.18
N VAL A 15 2.80 25.58 4.51
CA VAL A 15 3.92 25.48 3.57
C VAL A 15 3.47 24.79 2.28
N THR A 16 3.95 25.26 1.13
CA THR A 16 3.78 24.55 -0.15
C THR A 16 4.83 23.45 -0.26
N THR A 17 4.41 22.19 -0.29
CA THR A 17 5.29 21.04 -0.43
C THR A 17 4.78 20.09 -1.52
N ARG A 18 5.67 19.25 -2.05
CA ARG A 18 5.29 18.06 -2.82
C ARG A 18 5.35 16.87 -1.87
N LYS A 19 4.36 15.99 -1.93
CA LYS A 19 4.25 14.86 -1.01
C LYS A 19 4.45 13.55 -1.76
N PHE A 20 5.27 12.70 -1.16
CA PHE A 20 5.47 11.33 -1.61
C PHE A 20 5.13 10.43 -0.43
N VAL A 21 4.25 9.46 -0.65
CA VAL A 21 3.77 8.57 0.41
C VAL A 21 4.18 7.15 0.09
N THR A 22 4.89 6.54 1.04
CA THR A 22 5.12 5.10 1.06
C THR A 22 4.22 4.50 2.13
N THR A 23 3.39 3.54 1.73
CA THR A 23 2.55 2.76 2.63
C THR A 23 3.05 1.33 2.65
N LYS A 24 3.53 0.89 3.83
CA LYS A 24 3.87 -0.51 4.09
C LYS A 24 2.67 -1.21 4.72
N ILE A 25 2.25 -2.33 4.16
CA ILE A 25 1.16 -3.16 4.67
C ILE A 25 1.67 -4.59 4.81
N GLU A 26 1.46 -5.18 5.99
CA GLU A 26 1.79 -6.57 6.26
C GLU A 26 0.48 -7.34 6.44
N TYR A 27 0.20 -8.27 5.53
CA TYR A 27 -0.96 -9.13 5.60
C TYR A 27 -0.55 -10.49 6.14
N PHE A 28 -1.16 -10.90 7.25
CA PHE A 28 -1.01 -12.23 7.83
C PHE A 28 -2.26 -13.06 7.47
N CYS A 29 -2.06 -14.11 6.70
CA CYS A 29 -3.10 -14.98 6.15
C CYS A 29 -3.29 -16.21 7.04
N GLU A 30 -4.53 -16.70 7.11
CA GLU A 30 -4.85 -17.92 7.86
C GLU A 30 -4.43 -19.19 7.08
N SER A 31 -4.40 -19.10 5.75
CA SER A 31 -4.06 -20.21 4.85
C SER A 31 -3.14 -19.79 3.70
N GLU A 32 -2.48 -20.77 3.07
CA GLU A 32 -1.71 -20.53 1.84
C GLU A 32 -2.60 -20.11 0.66
N ASP A 33 -3.85 -20.57 0.61
CA ASP A 33 -4.78 -20.23 -0.47
C ASP A 33 -5.26 -18.77 -0.37
N ASP A 34 -5.43 -18.25 0.85
CA ASP A 34 -5.65 -16.82 1.08
C ASP A 34 -4.46 -16.00 0.59
N THR A 35 -3.24 -16.49 0.80
CA THR A 35 -2.06 -15.79 0.33
C THR A 35 -1.97 -15.76 -1.21
N LYS A 36 -2.29 -16.87 -1.88
CA LYS A 36 -2.37 -16.91 -3.36
C LYS A 36 -3.43 -15.93 -3.86
N THR A 37 -4.61 -15.94 -3.25
CA THR A 37 -5.71 -15.03 -3.59
C THR A 37 -5.29 -13.56 -3.41
N LEU A 38 -4.58 -13.24 -2.33
CA LEU A 38 -4.07 -11.89 -2.09
C LEU A 38 -3.04 -11.48 -3.15
N THR A 39 -2.14 -12.38 -3.52
CA THR A 39 -1.15 -12.17 -4.58
C THR A 39 -1.82 -11.89 -5.94
N ASP A 40 -2.86 -12.64 -6.28
CA ASP A 40 -3.65 -12.43 -7.50
C ASP A 40 -4.37 -11.09 -7.49
N ASN A 41 -4.91 -10.70 -6.33
CA ASN A 41 -5.57 -9.40 -6.15
C ASN A 41 -4.58 -8.24 -6.33
N ILE A 42 -3.38 -8.33 -5.75
CA ILE A 42 -2.32 -7.32 -5.91
C ILE A 42 -1.95 -7.19 -7.39
N THR A 43 -1.72 -8.31 -8.07
CA THR A 43 -1.38 -8.33 -9.50
C THR A 43 -2.49 -7.72 -10.36
N ARG A 44 -3.76 -8.01 -10.04
CA ARG A 44 -4.92 -7.44 -10.72
C ARG A 44 -5.02 -5.92 -10.53
N VAL A 45 -4.78 -5.43 -9.31
CA VAL A 45 -4.77 -3.99 -9.00
C VAL A 45 -3.63 -3.30 -9.74
N LEU A 46 -2.42 -3.87 -9.70
CA LEU A 46 -1.26 -3.40 -10.45
C LEU A 46 -1.60 -3.25 -11.94
N THR A 47 -2.15 -4.30 -12.54
CA THR A 47 -2.46 -4.33 -13.98
C THR A 47 -3.53 -3.29 -14.36
N LYS A 48 -4.56 -3.10 -13.52
CA LYS A 48 -5.63 -2.14 -13.77
C LYS A 48 -5.17 -0.68 -13.68
N ASN A 49 -4.14 -0.40 -12.89
CA ASN A 49 -3.69 0.96 -12.59
C ASN A 49 -2.35 1.30 -13.25
N LEU A 50 -1.89 0.54 -14.25
CA LEU A 50 -0.64 0.81 -14.97
C LEU A 50 -0.56 2.21 -15.61
N GLY A 51 -1.70 2.85 -15.86
CA GLY A 51 -1.79 4.21 -16.41
C GLY A 51 -2.08 5.31 -15.39
N ASP A 52 -2.18 4.98 -14.09
CA ASP A 52 -2.44 5.98 -13.06
C ASP A 52 -1.15 6.74 -12.73
N THR A 53 -1.14 8.05 -12.99
CA THR A 53 0.01 8.92 -12.72
C THR A 53 0.25 9.16 -11.22
N ASN A 54 -0.75 8.89 -10.38
CA ASN A 54 -0.63 9.01 -8.92
C ASN A 54 0.02 7.77 -8.30
N LEU A 55 -0.04 6.62 -8.96
CA LEU A 55 0.59 5.39 -8.51
C LEU A 55 2.00 5.27 -9.07
N ALA A 56 3.01 5.50 -8.24
CA ALA A 56 4.39 5.44 -8.68
C ALA A 56 4.92 4.00 -8.75
N LYS A 57 4.58 3.18 -7.74
CA LYS A 57 5.07 1.79 -7.63
C LYS A 57 4.23 0.99 -6.63
N ILE A 58 4.02 -0.29 -6.92
CA ILE A 58 3.66 -1.28 -5.91
C ILE A 58 4.66 -2.43 -6.00
N THR A 59 5.22 -2.83 -4.86
CA THR A 59 5.99 -4.07 -4.71
C THR A 59 5.35 -4.95 -3.67
N TYR A 60 5.51 -6.26 -3.81
CA TYR A 60 5.09 -7.19 -2.79
C TYR A 60 6.06 -8.35 -2.66
N GLU A 61 6.16 -8.90 -1.46
CA GLU A 61 6.94 -10.09 -1.15
C GLU A 61 6.10 -11.09 -0.38
N TYR A 62 6.20 -12.36 -0.77
CA TYR A 62 5.45 -13.46 -0.17
C TYR A 62 6.36 -14.32 0.68
N TYR A 63 5.96 -14.53 1.94
CA TYR A 63 6.63 -15.37 2.92
C TYR A 63 5.71 -16.54 3.33
N PRO A 64 5.75 -17.69 2.62
CA PRO A 64 4.88 -18.84 2.88
C PRO A 64 4.99 -19.39 4.30
N SER A 65 6.21 -19.49 4.84
CA SER A 65 6.48 -20.00 6.19
C SER A 65 5.84 -19.17 7.30
N GLU A 66 5.61 -17.89 7.04
CA GLU A 66 4.97 -16.94 7.96
C GLU A 66 3.50 -16.69 7.61
N LYS A 67 2.99 -17.33 6.54
CA LYS A 67 1.70 -17.01 5.91
C LYS A 67 1.52 -15.51 5.71
N LYS A 68 2.57 -14.81 5.28
CA LYS A 68 2.63 -13.35 5.26
C LYS A 68 2.86 -12.83 3.85
N VAL A 69 2.19 -11.72 3.50
CA VAL A 69 2.50 -10.91 2.33
C VAL A 69 2.81 -9.50 2.77
N GLU A 70 4.00 -9.03 2.46
CA GLU A 70 4.35 -7.62 2.64
C GLU A 70 4.13 -6.87 1.34
N VAL A 71 3.43 -5.74 1.41
CA VAL A 71 3.14 -4.88 0.27
C VAL A 71 3.66 -3.48 0.58
N GLU A 72 4.38 -2.91 -0.37
CA GLU A 72 4.80 -1.52 -0.34
C GLU A 72 4.14 -0.78 -1.51
N ILE A 73 3.34 0.23 -1.19
CA ILE A 73 2.64 1.07 -2.17
C ILE A 73 3.26 2.46 -2.09
N ILE A 74 3.61 3.00 -3.25
CA ILE A 74 4.21 4.32 -3.39
C ILE A 74 3.31 5.17 -4.27
N GLU A 75 2.88 6.31 -3.72
CA GLU A 75 1.96 7.25 -4.37
C GLU A 75 2.51 8.67 -4.38
N HIS A 76 2.24 9.38 -5.47
CA HIS A 76 2.44 10.82 -5.61
C HIS A 76 1.17 11.54 -5.15
N MET A 77 1.30 12.50 -4.22
CA MET A 77 0.18 13.28 -3.66
C MET A 77 0.41 14.79 -3.77
#